data_AF-A0A8T5UHL8-F1
#
_entry.id   AF-A0A8T5UHL8-F1
#
_cell.length_a   1.000
_cell.length_b   1.000
_cell.length_c   1.000
_cell.angle_alpha   90.00
_cell.angle_beta   90.00
_cell.angle_gamma   90.00
#
_symmetry.space_group_name_H-M   'P 1'
#
loop_
_entity.id
_entity.type
_entity.pdbx_description
1 polymer ?
#
loop_
_entity_poly.entity_id
_entity_poly.type
_entity_poly.pdbx_seq_one_letter_code
_entity_poly.pdbx_strand_id
1 'polypeptide(L)'
;MKPNEFANRLNEVQELMAMEKYKEALVLLENLKELDMTSDFDYNLTHKLYQLDSNSRSLYNQQIILERLNSINKEKTMISVTEFNEMLKLRDNLLLEEPILRRELEILILRGIISIEFKGNMLKL
;
A
#
# COMPACT_ATOMS: atom_id res chain seq x y z
N MET A 1 -22.78 -0.69 15.86
CA MET A 1 -22.23 -2.02 15.51
C MET A 1 -21.72 -2.67 16.80
N LYS A 2 -21.92 -3.97 17.00
CA LYS A 2 -21.40 -4.66 18.20
C LYS A 2 -19.91 -5.01 18.03
N PRO A 3 -19.11 -5.17 19.12
CA PRO A 3 -17.69 -5.52 19.02
C PRO A 3 -17.40 -6.78 18.19
N ASN A 4 -18.22 -7.82 18.33
CA ASN A 4 -18.08 -9.05 17.53
C ASN A 4 -18.33 -8.82 16.03
N GLU A 5 -19.27 -7.95 15.69
CA GLU A 5 -19.52 -7.58 14.28
C GLU A 5 -18.34 -6.79 13.72
N PHE A 6 -17.77 -5.88 14.50
CA PHE A 6 -16.58 -5.12 14.13
C PHE A 6 -15.38 -6.05 13.90
N ALA A 7 -15.16 -7.00 14.81
CA ALA A 7 -14.10 -8.00 14.68
C ALA A 7 -14.26 -8.86 13.42
N ASN A 8 -15.49 -9.27 13.08
CA ASN A 8 -15.78 -10.00 11.85
C ASN A 8 -15.46 -9.17 10.60
N ARG A 9 -15.77 -7.86 10.60
CA ARG A 9 -15.43 -6.97 9.49
C ARG A 9 -13.92 -6.77 9.36
N LEU A 10 -13.17 -6.75 10.47
CA LEU A 10 -11.71 -6.76 10.42
C LEU A 10 -11.14 -8.05 9.82
N ASN A 11 -11.80 -9.21 10.04
CA ASN A 11 -11.40 -10.45 9.39
C ASN A 11 -11.70 -10.45 7.89
N GLU A 12 -12.84 -9.87 7.48
CA GLU A 12 -13.18 -9.67 6.06
C GLU A 12 -12.12 -8.81 5.35
N VAL A 13 -11.58 -7.77 6.01
CA VAL A 13 -10.43 -7.02 5.48
C VAL A 13 -9.23 -7.92 5.24
N GLN A 14 -8.90 -8.82 6.18
CA GLN A 14 -7.77 -9.73 6.03
C GLN A 14 -7.97 -10.72 4.87
N GLU A 15 -9.20 -11.21 4.68
CA GLU A 15 -9.56 -12.07 3.55
C GLU A 15 -9.40 -11.33 2.21
N LEU A 16 -9.88 -10.08 2.13
CA LEU A 16 -9.69 -9.23 0.95
C LEU A 16 -8.20 -9.01 0.66
N MET A 17 -7.39 -8.72 1.68
CA MET A 17 -5.94 -8.58 1.51
C MET A 17 -5.28 -9.88 1.00
N ALA A 18 -5.70 -11.05 1.51
CA ALA A 18 -5.18 -12.34 1.06
C ALA A 18 -5.55 -12.66 -0.40
N MET A 19 -6.65 -12.10 -0.90
CA MET A 19 -7.08 -12.16 -2.30
C MET A 19 -6.50 -11.03 -3.16
N GLU A 20 -5.56 -10.24 -2.62
CA GLU A 20 -4.97 -9.05 -3.26
C GLU A 20 -5.98 -7.95 -3.65
N LYS A 21 -7.15 -7.96 -3.00
CA LYS A 21 -8.24 -6.99 -3.20
C LYS A 21 -8.05 -5.74 -2.33
N TYR A 22 -6.89 -5.10 -2.44
CA TYR A 22 -6.49 -4.05 -1.49
C TYR A 22 -7.37 -2.80 -1.56
N LYS A 23 -7.87 -2.43 -2.75
CA LYS A 23 -8.78 -1.29 -2.90
C LYS A 23 -10.11 -1.51 -2.16
N GLU A 24 -10.67 -2.71 -2.27
CA GLU A 24 -11.89 -3.09 -1.55
C GLU A 24 -11.66 -3.16 -0.05
N ALA A 25 -10.51 -3.69 0.37
CA ALA A 25 -10.08 -3.69 1.77
C ALA A 25 -10.02 -2.26 2.35
N LEU A 26 -9.43 -1.30 1.60
CA LEU A 26 -9.35 0.10 2.01
C LEU A 26 -10.72 0.76 2.16
N VAL A 27 -11.65 0.50 1.23
CA VAL A 27 -13.04 1.02 1.35
C VAL A 27 -13.70 0.50 2.63
N LEU A 28 -13.53 -0.78 2.94
CA LEU A 28 -14.07 -1.35 4.18
C LEU A 28 -13.42 -0.73 5.42
N LEU A 29 -12.10 -0.53 5.40
CA LEU A 29 -11.35 0.08 6.51
C LEU A 29 -11.77 1.52 6.80
N GLU A 30 -12.04 2.33 5.77
CA GLU A 30 -12.53 3.70 5.98
C GLU A 30 -13.89 3.71 6.69
N ASN A 31 -14.82 2.85 6.27
CA ASN A 31 -16.09 2.69 6.98
C ASN A 31 -15.90 2.26 8.44
N LEU A 32 -14.93 1.38 8.73
CA LEU A 32 -14.64 0.93 10.09
C LEU A 32 -14.01 2.04 10.95
N LYS A 33 -13.19 2.91 10.38
CA LYS A 33 -12.63 4.08 11.09
C LYS A 33 -13.72 5.09 11.48
N GLU A 34 -14.66 5.36 10.58
CA GLU A 34 -15.80 6.24 10.90
C GLU A 34 -16.63 5.69 12.08
N LEU A 35 -16.79 4.37 12.14
CA LEU A 35 -17.46 3.69 13.24
C LEU A 35 -16.65 3.74 14.54
N ASP A 36 -15.32 3.56 14.46
CA ASP A 36 -14.39 3.67 15.60
C ASP A 36 -14.40 5.08 16.21
N MET A 37 -14.50 6.13 15.40
CA MET A 37 -14.62 7.51 15.89
C MET A 37 -15.90 7.80 16.69
N THR A 38 -16.93 6.97 16.50
CA THR A 38 -18.27 7.18 17.12
C THR A 38 -18.63 6.10 18.13
N SER A 39 -17.75 5.12 18.35
CA SER A 39 -17.98 3.96 19.21
C SER A 39 -16.82 3.76 20.18
N ASP A 40 -17.09 3.18 21.36
CA ASP A 40 -16.06 2.85 22.35
C ASP A 40 -15.62 1.39 22.17
N PHE A 41 -14.85 1.12 21.11
CA PHE A 41 -14.24 -0.20 20.91
C PHE A 41 -13.02 -0.37 21.81
N ASP A 42 -12.71 -1.62 22.16
CA ASP A 42 -11.51 -1.90 22.93
C ASP A 42 -10.23 -1.61 22.14
N TYR A 43 -9.15 -1.35 22.88
CA TYR A 43 -7.85 -1.02 22.32
C TYR A 43 -7.34 -2.05 21.29
N ASN A 44 -7.63 -3.35 21.47
CA ASN A 44 -7.13 -4.38 20.57
C ASN A 44 -7.81 -4.30 19.20
N LEU A 45 -9.12 -4.03 19.17
CA LEU A 45 -9.88 -3.84 17.94
C LEU A 45 -9.44 -2.56 17.21
N THR A 46 -9.31 -1.46 17.93
CA THR A 46 -8.83 -0.18 17.38
C THR A 46 -7.40 -0.33 16.85
N HIS A 47 -6.49 -0.94 17.61
CA HIS A 47 -5.12 -1.19 17.17
C HIS A 47 -5.08 -2.07 15.90
N LYS A 48 -5.86 -3.15 15.86
CA LYS A 48 -5.95 -4.04 14.69
C LYS A 48 -6.47 -3.28 13.46
N LEU A 49 -7.47 -2.41 13.61
CA LEU A 49 -7.99 -1.56 12.54
C LEU A 49 -6.88 -0.72 11.89
N TYR A 50 -6.14 0.05 12.69
CA TYR A 50 -5.08 0.91 12.15
C TYR A 50 -3.89 0.12 11.59
N GLN A 51 -3.58 -1.05 12.15
CA GLN A 51 -2.57 -1.94 11.59
C GLN A 51 -2.98 -2.46 10.21
N LEU A 52 -4.23 -2.91 10.05
CA LEU A 52 -4.74 -3.39 8.78
C LEU A 52 -4.83 -2.28 7.73
N ASP A 53 -5.19 -1.06 8.14
CA ASP A 53 -5.18 0.10 7.25
C ASP A 53 -3.78 0.42 6.74
N SER A 54 -2.80 0.52 7.64
CA SER A 54 -1.41 0.78 7.26
C SER A 54 -0.89 -0.28 6.29
N ASN A 55 -1.14 -1.56 6.58
CA ASN A 55 -0.73 -2.66 5.72
C ASN A 55 -1.43 -2.64 4.37
N SER A 56 -2.75 -2.41 4.34
CA SER A 56 -3.54 -2.38 3.10
C SER A 56 -3.11 -1.25 2.18
N ARG A 57 -2.79 -0.06 2.73
CA ARG A 57 -2.27 1.07 1.95
C ARG A 57 -0.91 0.76 1.34
N SER A 58 0.01 0.23 2.14
CA SER A 58 1.34 -0.16 1.67
C SER A 58 1.24 -1.20 0.55
N LEU A 59 0.42 -2.24 0.72
CA LEU A 59 0.21 -3.28 -0.31
C LEU A 59 -0.46 -2.73 -1.58
N TYR A 60 -1.45 -1.86 -1.45
CA TYR A 60 -2.09 -1.21 -2.61
C TYR A 60 -1.11 -0.33 -3.38
N ASN A 61 -0.29 0.46 -2.67
CA ASN A 61 0.77 1.27 -3.29
C ASN A 61 1.79 0.39 -4.00
N GLN A 62 2.23 -0.69 -3.35
CA GLN A 62 3.16 -1.67 -3.91
C GLN A 62 2.62 -2.32 -5.18
N GLN A 63 1.33 -2.67 -5.22
CA GLN A 63 0.69 -3.21 -6.43
C GLN A 63 0.85 -2.26 -7.61
N ILE A 64 0.48 -0.98 -7.43
CA ILE A 64 0.59 0.05 -8.49
C ILE A 64 2.05 0.27 -8.90
N ILE A 65 2.97 0.33 -7.93
CA ILE A 65 4.41 0.47 -8.18
C ILE A 65 4.91 -0.69 -9.06
N LEU A 66 4.53 -1.93 -8.76
CA LEU A 66 4.93 -3.11 -9.52
C LEU A 66 4.38 -3.08 -10.95
N GLU A 67 3.10 -2.76 -11.11
CA GLU A 67 2.47 -2.59 -12.43
C GLU A 67 3.22 -1.54 -13.27
N ARG A 68 3.58 -0.41 -12.64
CA ARG A 68 4.34 0.64 -13.32
C ARG A 68 5.75 0.20 -13.67
N LEU A 69 6.49 -0.43 -12.76
CA LEU A 69 7.83 -0.97 -13.03
C LEU A 69 7.81 -1.96 -14.19
N ASN A 70 6.84 -2.88 -14.20
CA ASN A 70 6.67 -3.86 -15.27
C ASN A 70 6.32 -3.22 -16.63
N SER A 71 5.75 -2.02 -16.62
CA SER A 71 5.43 -1.25 -17.85
C SER A 71 6.60 -0.44 -18.41
N ILE A 72 7.70 -0.30 -17.66
CA ILE A 72 8.87 0.44 -18.14
C ILE A 72 9.54 -0.36 -19.27
N ASN A 73 9.96 0.34 -20.34
CA ASN A 73 10.67 -0.28 -21.45
C ASN A 73 11.91 -1.02 -20.93
N LYS A 74 12.07 -2.29 -21.33
CA LYS A 74 13.19 -3.16 -20.95
C LYS A 74 14.56 -2.61 -21.37
N GLU A 75 14.61 -1.70 -22.33
CA GLU A 75 15.85 -1.02 -22.73
C GLU A 75 16.27 0.09 -21.76
N LYS A 76 15.37 0.58 -20.90
CA LYS A 76 15.66 1.59 -19.90
C LYS A 76 16.29 0.93 -18.68
N THR A 77 17.60 1.10 -18.51
CA THR A 77 18.37 0.49 -17.41
C THR A 77 18.39 1.34 -16.14
N MET A 78 18.03 2.62 -16.23
CA MET A 78 17.99 3.55 -15.11
C MET A 78 16.87 4.57 -15.23
N ILE A 79 16.26 4.92 -14.10
CA ILE A 79 15.25 5.97 -13.95
C ILE A 79 15.46 6.70 -12.62
N SER A 80 15.25 8.02 -12.55
CA SER A 80 15.33 8.70 -11.26
C SER A 80 14.09 8.41 -10.40
N VAL A 81 14.21 8.44 -9.07
CA VAL A 81 13.06 8.27 -8.16
C VAL A 81 12.01 9.34 -8.43
N THR A 82 12.45 10.58 -8.68
CA THR A 82 11.57 11.70 -9.02
C THR A 82 10.81 11.45 -10.33
N GLU A 83 11.48 11.00 -11.38
CA GLU A 83 10.84 10.65 -12.67
C GLU A 83 9.85 9.50 -12.50
N PHE A 84 10.22 8.47 -11.75
CA PHE A 84 9.33 7.35 -11.45
C PHE A 84 8.09 7.81 -10.67
N ASN A 85 8.26 8.70 -9.68
CA ASN A 85 7.15 9.28 -8.93
C ASN A 85 6.21 10.08 -9.85
N GLU A 86 6.75 10.91 -10.75
CA GLU A 86 5.92 11.64 -11.72
C GLU A 86 5.14 10.70 -12.65
N MET A 87 5.71 9.55 -13.03
CA MET A 87 4.99 8.53 -13.78
C MET A 87 3.80 7.97 -12.98
N LEU A 88 4.00 7.66 -11.69
CA LEU A 88 2.93 7.18 -10.80
C LEU A 88 1.81 8.21 -10.62
N LYS A 89 2.17 9.49 -10.47
CA LYS A 89 1.18 10.58 -10.34
C LYS A 89 0.34 10.75 -11.60
N LEU A 90 1.01 10.89 -12.75
CA LEU A 90 0.35 11.26 -14.01
C LEU A 90 -0.45 10.13 -14.64
N ARG A 91 -0.02 8.88 -14.46
CA ARG A 91 -0.62 7.72 -15.15
C ARG A 91 -1.45 6.82 -14.24
N ASP A 92 -1.12 6.77 -12.96
CA ASP A 92 -1.75 5.85 -12.00
C ASP A 92 -2.52 6.57 -10.88
N ASN A 93 -2.52 7.91 -10.89
CA ASN A 93 -3.12 8.76 -9.87
C ASN A 93 -2.62 8.43 -8.44
N LEU A 94 -1.39 7.89 -8.33
CA LEU A 94 -0.77 7.55 -7.07
C LEU A 94 0.09 8.73 -6.61
N LEU A 95 -0.40 9.44 -5.60
CA LEU A 95 0.28 10.59 -5.00
C LEU A 95 1.06 10.15 -3.77
N LEU A 96 2.37 9.94 -3.91
CA LEU A 96 3.27 9.63 -2.80
C LEU A 96 4.35 10.70 -2.65
N GLU A 97 4.66 11.02 -1.40
CA GLU A 97 5.90 11.73 -1.09
C GLU A 97 7.09 10.82 -1.42
N GLU A 98 8.20 11.41 -1.91
CA GLU A 98 9.37 10.64 -2.31
C GLU A 98 9.91 9.71 -1.20
N PRO A 99 9.97 10.12 0.08
CA PRO A 99 10.38 9.21 1.17
C PRO A 99 9.47 7.99 1.32
N ILE A 100 8.16 8.14 1.08
CA ILE A 100 7.21 7.03 1.13
C ILE A 100 7.45 6.09 -0.05
N LEU A 101 7.59 6.64 -1.26
CA LEU A 101 7.91 5.84 -2.46
C LEU A 101 9.20 5.03 -2.28
N ARG A 102 10.25 5.65 -1.74
CA ARG A 102 11.52 4.96 -1.44
C ARG A 102 11.31 3.81 -0.47
N ARG A 103 10.60 4.05 0.63
CA ARG A 103 10.26 3.01 1.60
C ARG A 103 9.50 1.84 0.96
N GLU A 104 8.51 2.10 0.11
CA GLU A 104 7.75 1.03 -0.55
C GLU A 104 8.63 0.20 -1.49
N LEU A 105 9.51 0.86 -2.26
CA LEU A 105 10.49 0.18 -3.12
C LEU A 105 11.48 -0.65 -2.30
N GLU A 106 11.99 -0.13 -1.18
CA GLU A 106 12.88 -0.86 -0.27
C GLU A 106 12.18 -2.10 0.32
N ILE A 107 10.91 -1.98 0.71
CA ILE A 107 10.12 -3.14 1.19
C ILE A 107 10.02 -4.21 0.10
N LEU A 108 9.73 -3.81 -1.15
CA LEU A 108 9.66 -4.75 -2.28
C LEU A 108 11.01 -5.44 -2.55
N ILE A 109 12.13 -4.73 -2.43
CA ILE A 109 13.49 -5.28 -2.55
C ILE A 109 13.77 -6.27 -1.41
N LEU A 110 13.51 -5.88 -0.17
CA LEU A 110 13.75 -6.70 1.02
C LEU A 110 12.91 -7.99 1.01
N ARG A 111 11.71 -7.94 0.42
CA ARG A 111 10.85 -9.11 0.20
C ARG A 111 11.25 -9.96 -1.01
N GLY A 112 12.24 -9.53 -1.78
CA GLY A 112 12.70 -10.22 -3.00
C GLY A 112 11.70 -10.18 -4.16
N ILE A 113 10.75 -9.23 -4.16
CA ILE A 113 9.73 -9.10 -5.21
C ILE A 113 10.29 -8.38 -6.44
N ILE A 114 11.21 -7.43 -6.24
CA ILE A 114 11.90 -6.71 -7.32
C ILE A 114 13.41 -6.75 -7.10
N SER A 115 14.17 -6.67 -8.20
CA SER A 115 15.64 -6.66 -8.20
C SER A 115 16.20 -5.33 -8.69
N ILE A 116 15.83 -4.24 -8.00
CA ILE A 116 16.27 -2.87 -8.30
C ILE A 116 17.37 -2.46 -7.32
N GLU A 117 18.35 -1.68 -7.79
CA GLU A 117 19.42 -1.10 -6.97
C GLU A 117 19.27 0.43 -6.87
N PHE A 118 19.30 0.97 -5.65
CA PHE A 118 19.37 2.41 -5.42
C PHE A 118 20.80 2.93 -5.63
N LYS A 119 20.97 3.89 -6.54
CA LYS A 119 22.20 4.66 -6.75
C LYS A 119 21.93 6.15 -6.51
N GLY A 120 21.90 6.55 -5.25
CA GLY A 120 21.49 7.88 -4.84
C GLY A 120 20.02 8.16 -5.19
N ASN A 121 19.77 9.06 -6.14
CA ASN A 121 18.43 9.33 -6.66
C ASN A 121 18.03 8.48 -7.88
N MET A 122 18.87 7.52 -8.27
CA MET A 122 18.59 6.65 -9.41
C MET A 122 18.15 5.27 -8.96
N LEU A 123 17.17 4.72 -9.66
CA LEU A 123 16.76 3.32 -9.64
C LEU A 123 17.41 2.64 -10.84
N LYS A 124 18.26 1.65 -10.59
CA LYS A 124 18.78 0.77 -11.63
C LYS A 124 17.84 -0.44 -11.75
N LEU A 125 17.17 -0.54 -12.90
CA LEU A 125 16.12 -1.51 -13.20
C LEU A 125 16.69 -2.87 -13.62
#